data_AF-A0A536A3N0-F1
#
_entry.id   AF-A0A536A3N0-F1
#
_cell.length_a   1.000
_cell.length_b   1.000
_cell.length_c   1.000
_cell.angle_alpha   90.00
_cell.angle_beta   90.00
_cell.angle_gamma   90.00
#
_symmetry.space_group_name_H-M   'P 1'
#
loop_
_entity.id
_entity.type
_entity.pdbx_description
1 polymer ?
#
loop_
_entity_poly.entity_id
_entity_poly.type
_entity_poly.pdbx_seq_one_letter_code
_entity_poly.pdbx_strand_id
1 'polypeptide(L)'
;MRLAVCALVVVLLGVSGASSPSVSARTIAVVSANQSFNWAGYVQGALEKNTTFHSISAAWIVPTATPHRSGEAEYSSSWIGIGGGCVDAACSITDDTLIQAGIGHDIDAAGKADYYAWWETIPAPLVRTTLPVRPGDRVAVKISEDRLAEIWTIEIANRS
;
A
#
# COMPACT_ATOMS: atom_id res chain seq x y z
N MET A 1 -41.47 27.39 -56.49
CA MET A 1 -41.18 27.41 -55.04
C MET A 1 -40.84 25.99 -54.63
N ARG A 2 -39.55 25.63 -54.51
CA ARG A 2 -39.08 24.27 -54.22
C ARG A 2 -38.86 24.12 -52.71
N LEU A 3 -39.57 23.20 -52.06
CA LEU A 3 -39.36 22.86 -50.64
C LEU A 3 -38.06 22.05 -50.50
N ALA A 4 -37.19 22.47 -49.60
CA ALA A 4 -36.01 21.72 -49.16
C ALA A 4 -36.35 20.97 -47.86
N VAL A 5 -36.10 19.67 -47.84
CA VAL A 5 -36.23 18.80 -46.66
C VAL A 5 -34.87 18.77 -45.95
N CYS A 6 -34.80 19.24 -44.71
CA CYS A 6 -33.62 19.11 -43.85
C CYS A 6 -33.61 17.71 -43.21
N ALA A 7 -32.59 16.91 -43.52
CA ALA A 7 -32.32 15.64 -42.84
C ALA A 7 -31.54 15.91 -41.55
N LEU A 8 -32.04 15.38 -40.43
CA LEU A 8 -31.40 15.43 -39.12
C LEU A 8 -30.39 14.28 -39.01
N VAL A 9 -29.10 14.58 -38.86
CA VAL A 9 -28.06 13.57 -38.60
C VAL A 9 -27.88 13.42 -37.09
N VAL A 10 -28.20 12.24 -36.56
CA VAL A 10 -27.92 11.88 -35.16
C VAL A 10 -26.52 11.28 -35.08
N VAL A 11 -25.60 11.97 -34.39
CA VAL A 11 -24.25 11.46 -34.13
C VAL A 11 -24.28 10.70 -32.79
N LEU A 12 -24.13 9.38 -32.85
CA LEU A 12 -23.91 8.54 -31.68
C LEU A 12 -22.44 8.66 -31.25
N LEU A 13 -22.17 9.34 -30.13
CA LEU A 13 -20.86 9.37 -29.49
C LEU A 13 -20.61 8.01 -28.83
N GLY A 14 -19.69 7.22 -29.41
CA GLY A 14 -19.22 5.97 -28.82
C GLY A 14 -18.45 6.23 -27.53
N VAL A 15 -18.90 5.67 -26.42
CA VAL A 15 -18.17 5.69 -25.15
C VAL A 15 -17.01 4.70 -25.26
N SER A 16 -15.79 5.20 -25.42
CA SER A 16 -14.58 4.38 -25.33
C SER A 16 -14.37 3.97 -23.86
N GLY A 17 -14.67 2.71 -23.53
CA GLY A 17 -14.30 2.14 -22.24
C GLY A 17 -12.79 2.08 -22.11
N ALA A 18 -12.23 2.78 -21.12
CA ALA A 18 -10.81 2.70 -20.81
C ALA A 18 -10.49 1.29 -20.28
N SER A 19 -9.67 0.55 -21.02
CA SER A 19 -9.10 -0.72 -20.54
C SER A 19 -8.05 -0.43 -19.47
N SER A 20 -8.20 -1.05 -18.30
CA SER A 20 -7.16 -1.01 -17.27
C SER A 20 -5.96 -1.83 -17.74
N PRO A 21 -4.71 -1.34 -17.59
CA PRO A 21 -3.54 -2.11 -17.95
C PRO A 21 -3.43 -3.34 -17.04
N SER A 22 -3.37 -4.53 -17.66
CA SER A 22 -3.02 -5.76 -16.97
C SER A 22 -1.51 -5.75 -16.70
N VAL A 23 -1.13 -5.52 -15.44
CA VAL A 23 0.27 -5.64 -15.00
C VAL A 23 0.55 -7.10 -14.73
N SER A 24 1.29 -7.76 -15.62
CA SER A 24 1.80 -9.11 -15.38
C SER A 24 2.98 -9.03 -14.41
N ALA A 25 2.81 -9.60 -13.21
CA ALA A 25 3.89 -9.72 -12.24
C ALA A 25 4.98 -10.66 -12.81
N ARG A 26 6.24 -10.22 -12.78
CA ARG A 26 7.36 -11.05 -13.25
C ARG A 26 7.61 -12.21 -12.28
N THR A 27 8.10 -13.34 -12.81
CA THR A 27 8.56 -14.47 -11.99
C THR A 27 9.61 -14.00 -10.98
N ILE A 28 9.32 -14.24 -9.70
CA ILE A 28 10.22 -13.90 -8.60
C ILE A 28 11.25 -15.02 -8.51
N ALA A 29 12.52 -14.70 -8.80
CA ALA A 29 13.63 -15.54 -8.37
C ALA A 29 13.82 -15.30 -6.87
N VAL A 30 13.70 -16.35 -6.06
CA VAL A 30 14.03 -16.31 -4.64
C VAL A 30 15.55 -16.31 -4.51
N VAL A 31 16.15 -15.13 -4.55
CA VAL A 31 17.58 -14.92 -4.28
C VAL A 31 17.67 -14.14 -2.98
N SER A 32 18.32 -14.70 -1.97
CA SER A 32 18.49 -14.07 -0.66
C SER A 32 17.18 -13.79 0.10
N ALA A 33 16.28 -14.79 0.23
CA ALA A 33 15.10 -14.65 1.09
C ALA A 33 15.53 -14.51 2.56
N ASN A 34 15.31 -13.33 3.13
CA ASN A 34 15.42 -13.13 4.57
C ASN A 34 14.18 -13.73 5.25
N GLN A 35 14.38 -14.51 6.31
CA GLN A 35 13.26 -15.04 7.10
C GLN A 35 12.90 -14.04 8.18
N SER A 36 11.61 -13.71 8.26
CA SER A 36 11.07 -12.91 9.35
C SER A 36 9.95 -13.68 10.03
N PHE A 37 9.85 -13.51 11.36
CA PHE A 37 8.78 -14.11 12.16
C PHE A 37 7.47 -13.32 12.09
N ASN A 38 7.54 -12.05 11.65
CA ASN A 38 6.41 -11.12 11.71
C ASN A 38 6.17 -10.34 10.40
N TRP A 39 7.12 -10.32 9.47
CA TRP A 39 6.97 -9.66 8.17
C TRP A 39 6.95 -10.68 7.03
N ALA A 40 6.03 -10.47 6.09
CA ALA A 40 6.01 -11.17 4.82
C ALA A 40 5.75 -10.16 3.70
N GLY A 41 6.51 -10.25 2.61
CA GLY A 41 6.38 -9.32 1.50
C GLY A 41 7.65 -9.21 0.68
N TYR A 42 7.81 -8.05 0.03
CA TYR A 42 8.96 -7.73 -0.80
C TYR A 42 9.80 -6.67 -0.12
N VAL A 43 11.11 -6.89 -0.10
CA VAL A 43 12.10 -5.91 0.37
C VAL A 43 13.09 -5.70 -0.76
N GLN A 44 13.40 -4.43 -1.02
CA GLN A 44 14.47 -4.04 -1.93
C GLN A 44 15.49 -3.24 -1.14
N GLY A 45 16.67 -3.82 -0.91
CA GLY A 45 17.73 -3.13 -0.19
C GLY A 45 18.54 -2.17 -1.08
N ALA A 46 19.13 -1.18 -0.42
CA ALA A 46 19.92 -0.12 -1.04
C ALA A 46 21.25 -0.64 -1.58
N LEU A 47 21.84 -1.64 -0.92
CA LEU A 47 23.12 -2.24 -1.29
C LEU A 47 23.01 -3.04 -2.59
N GLU A 48 21.96 -3.84 -2.73
CA GLU A 48 21.73 -4.67 -3.91
C GLU A 48 21.39 -3.83 -5.14
N LYS A 49 20.80 -2.65 -4.93
CA LYS A 49 20.48 -1.70 -6.02
C LYS A 49 21.53 -0.63 -6.23
N ASN A 50 22.49 -0.51 -5.32
CA ASN A 50 23.44 0.59 -5.28
C ASN A 50 22.75 1.97 -5.42
N THR A 51 21.66 2.17 -4.67
CA THR A 51 20.85 3.40 -4.68
C THR A 51 20.12 3.59 -3.35
N THR A 52 19.81 4.83 -3.01
CA THR A 52 18.87 5.20 -1.94
C THR A 52 17.44 5.28 -2.47
N PHE A 53 16.46 5.15 -1.57
CA PHE A 53 15.03 5.22 -1.90
C PHE A 53 14.41 6.46 -1.29
N HIS A 54 13.76 7.25 -2.13
CA HIS A 54 13.13 8.53 -1.75
C HIS A 54 11.61 8.51 -1.96
N SER A 55 11.07 7.40 -2.46
CA SER A 55 9.62 7.20 -2.57
C SER A 55 9.26 5.73 -2.66
N ILE A 56 8.12 5.39 -2.06
CA ILE A 56 7.44 4.11 -2.20
C ILE A 56 5.94 4.36 -2.32
N SER A 57 5.25 3.57 -3.14
CA SER A 57 3.80 3.63 -3.25
C SER A 57 3.22 2.26 -3.57
N ALA A 58 2.05 1.96 -3.02
CA ALA A 58 1.27 0.78 -3.38
C ALA A 58 -0.23 1.06 -3.26
N ALA A 59 -1.02 0.25 -3.94
CA ALA A 59 -2.46 0.22 -3.78
C ALA A 59 -2.94 -1.22 -3.67
N TRP A 60 -3.85 -1.48 -2.74
CA TRP A 60 -4.39 -2.81 -2.48
C TRP A 60 -5.85 -2.73 -2.05
N ILE A 61 -6.51 -3.89 -2.05
CA ILE A 61 -7.84 -4.05 -1.46
C ILE A 61 -7.67 -4.44 0.00
N VAL A 62 -8.42 -3.79 0.89
CA VAL A 62 -8.44 -4.15 2.31
C VAL A 62 -9.04 -5.55 2.46
N PRO A 63 -8.31 -6.50 3.08
CA PRO A 63 -8.80 -7.86 3.23
C PRO A 63 -9.95 -7.93 4.24
N THR A 64 -10.76 -8.98 4.14
CA THR A 64 -11.65 -9.39 5.23
C THR A 64 -10.85 -10.26 6.20
N ALA A 65 -10.48 -9.71 7.34
CA ALA A 65 -9.88 -10.45 8.45
C ALA A 65 -10.91 -11.37 9.12
N THR A 66 -10.49 -12.60 9.42
CA THR A 66 -11.28 -13.61 10.12
C THR A 66 -10.44 -14.21 11.24
N PRO A 67 -11.00 -14.48 12.43
CA PRO A 67 -10.24 -15.06 13.53
C PRO A 67 -9.75 -16.45 13.15
N HIS A 68 -8.49 -16.73 13.41
CA HIS A 68 -7.91 -18.06 13.29
C HIS A 68 -8.21 -18.92 14.54
N ARG A 69 -8.30 -18.30 15.73
CA ARG A 69 -8.61 -18.95 17.01
C ARG A 69 -9.72 -18.21 17.76
N SER A 70 -10.73 -18.96 18.18
CA SER A 70 -11.82 -18.40 19.00
C SER A 70 -11.32 -18.04 20.40
N GLY A 71 -11.67 -16.84 20.88
CA GLY A 71 -11.32 -16.37 22.23
C GLY A 71 -9.93 -15.74 22.35
N GLU A 72 -9.16 -15.65 21.26
CA GLU A 72 -7.84 -15.01 21.22
C GLU A 72 -7.94 -13.69 20.43
N ALA A 73 -7.22 -12.66 20.89
CA ALA A 73 -7.06 -11.43 20.12
C ALA A 73 -5.94 -11.64 19.07
N GLU A 74 -6.19 -11.18 17.85
CA GLU A 74 -5.30 -11.37 16.69
C GLU A 74 -5.05 -10.02 16.01
N TYR A 75 -3.81 -9.79 15.57
CA TYR A 75 -3.36 -8.50 15.06
C TYR A 75 -2.62 -8.69 13.74
N SER A 76 -2.93 -7.83 12.77
CA SER A 76 -2.30 -7.90 11.46
C SER A 76 -2.37 -6.57 10.73
N SER A 77 -1.46 -6.36 9.77
CA SER A 77 -1.36 -5.10 9.04
C SER A 77 -0.86 -5.31 7.61
N SER A 78 -1.23 -4.39 6.72
CA SER A 78 -0.70 -4.29 5.37
C SER A 78 -0.17 -2.88 5.17
N TRP A 79 1.10 -2.75 4.80
CA TRP A 79 1.81 -1.47 4.84
C TRP A 79 2.94 -1.41 3.80
N ILE A 80 3.43 -0.19 3.58
CA ILE A 80 4.66 0.10 2.84
C ILE A 80 5.58 0.95 3.72
N GLY A 81 6.89 0.88 3.50
CA GLY A 81 7.84 1.70 4.24
C GLY A 81 9.20 1.82 3.59
N ILE A 82 10.02 2.73 4.11
CA ILE A 82 11.43 2.95 3.76
C ILE A 82 12.23 2.97 5.07
N GLY A 83 13.33 2.22 5.12
CA GLY A 83 14.13 1.98 6.33
C GLY A 83 13.97 0.54 6.84
N GLY A 84 14.46 0.27 8.05
CA GLY A 84 14.31 -1.01 8.77
C GLY A 84 15.03 -2.21 8.16
N GLY A 85 15.77 -1.99 7.07
CA GLY A 85 16.47 -3.03 6.32
C GLY A 85 17.90 -3.29 6.79
N CYS A 86 18.60 -4.15 6.06
CA CYS A 86 20.02 -4.41 6.27
C CYS A 86 20.86 -3.23 5.77
N VAL A 87 21.84 -2.78 6.55
CA VAL A 87 22.80 -1.73 6.12
C VAL A 87 24.15 -2.30 5.69
N ASP A 88 24.35 -3.62 5.84
CA ASP A 88 25.48 -4.34 5.27
C ASP A 88 25.02 -5.59 4.48
N ALA A 89 25.90 -6.10 3.61
CA ALA A 89 25.59 -7.22 2.72
C ALA A 89 25.38 -8.56 3.45
N ALA A 90 25.87 -8.68 4.68
CA ALA A 90 25.68 -9.85 5.53
C ALA A 90 24.44 -9.72 6.44
N CYS A 91 23.73 -8.59 6.37
CA CYS A 91 22.68 -8.18 7.30
C CYS A 91 23.07 -8.33 8.79
N SER A 92 24.34 -8.02 9.12
CA SER A 92 24.79 -8.06 10.52
C SER A 92 24.38 -6.81 11.29
N ILE A 93 24.13 -5.71 10.58
CA ILE A 93 23.62 -4.45 11.10
C ILE A 93 22.32 -4.11 10.37
N THR A 94 21.32 -3.66 11.13
CA THR A 94 20.03 -3.20 10.64
C THR A 94 19.87 -1.69 10.85
N ASP A 95 19.11 -1.06 9.96
CA ASP A 95 18.61 0.30 10.14
C ASP A 95 17.57 0.32 11.27
N ASP A 96 17.78 1.20 12.25
CA ASP A 96 16.90 1.37 13.41
C ASP A 96 15.77 2.38 13.16
N THR A 97 15.74 3.00 11.98
CA THR A 97 14.69 3.91 11.53
C THR A 97 13.76 3.23 10.53
N LEU A 98 12.49 3.63 10.51
CA LEU A 98 11.52 3.16 9.52
C LEU A 98 10.37 4.15 9.42
N ILE A 99 10.21 4.76 8.26
CA ILE A 99 8.98 5.49 7.92
C ILE A 99 8.03 4.53 7.22
N GLN A 100 6.82 4.37 7.75
CA GLN A 100 5.86 3.40 7.26
C GLN A 100 4.42 3.86 7.42
N ALA A 101 3.55 3.34 6.55
CA ALA A 101 2.14 3.65 6.56
C ALA A 101 1.31 2.54 5.92
N GLY A 102 0.09 2.38 6.40
CA GLY A 102 -0.76 1.28 5.96
C GLY A 102 -2.11 1.22 6.66
N ILE A 103 -2.64 0.01 6.69
CA ILE A 103 -3.87 -0.34 7.40
C ILE A 103 -3.59 -1.44 8.42
N GLY A 104 -4.27 -1.37 9.55
CA GLY A 104 -4.37 -2.42 10.56
C GLY A 104 -5.73 -3.10 10.47
N HIS A 105 -5.74 -4.39 10.77
CA HIS A 105 -6.93 -5.23 10.85
C HIS A 105 -6.77 -6.15 12.06
N ASP A 106 -7.30 -5.68 13.18
CA ASP A 106 -7.22 -6.35 14.47
C ASP A 106 -8.55 -7.02 14.77
N ILE A 107 -8.52 -8.18 15.40
CA ILE A 107 -9.70 -8.91 15.85
C ILE A 107 -9.58 -9.08 17.36
N ASP A 108 -10.56 -8.58 18.10
CA ASP A 108 -10.58 -8.78 19.55
C ASP A 108 -10.97 -10.23 19.92
N ALA A 109 -10.79 -10.59 21.19
CA ALA A 109 -11.12 -11.93 21.68
C ALA A 109 -12.61 -12.32 21.53
N ALA A 110 -13.51 -11.35 21.29
CA ALA A 110 -14.92 -11.60 21.00
C ALA A 110 -15.19 -11.81 19.50
N GLY A 111 -14.16 -11.74 18.65
CA GLY A 111 -14.26 -11.88 17.20
C GLY A 111 -14.65 -10.60 16.47
N LYS A 112 -14.66 -9.44 17.13
CA LYS A 112 -14.98 -8.16 16.49
C LYS A 112 -13.74 -7.58 15.82
N ALA A 113 -13.84 -7.39 14.51
CA ALA A 113 -12.79 -6.75 13.73
C ALA A 113 -12.78 -5.22 13.89
N ASP A 114 -11.59 -4.65 13.96
CA ASP A 114 -11.29 -3.22 13.94
C ASP A 114 -10.32 -2.93 12.78
N TYR A 115 -10.72 -2.01 11.90
CA TYR A 115 -9.93 -1.59 10.74
C TYR A 115 -9.58 -0.12 10.88
N TYR A 116 -8.31 0.20 10.70
CA TYR A 116 -7.82 1.57 10.85
C TYR A 116 -6.65 1.83 9.91
N ALA A 117 -6.57 3.05 9.37
CA ALA A 117 -5.39 3.53 8.68
C ALA A 117 -4.41 4.17 9.67
N TRP A 118 -3.12 3.98 9.46
CA TRP A 118 -2.08 4.43 10.38
C TRP A 118 -0.78 4.79 9.66
N TRP A 119 0.05 5.57 10.35
CA TRP A 119 1.43 5.84 9.96
C TRP A 119 2.35 5.77 11.19
N GLU A 120 3.64 5.52 10.96
CA GLU A 120 4.64 5.43 12.02
C GLU A 120 6.02 5.85 11.49
N THR A 121 6.82 6.44 12.37
CA THR A 121 8.23 6.77 12.13
C THR A 121 9.05 6.21 13.29
N ILE A 122 9.53 4.97 13.17
CA ILE A 122 10.30 4.30 14.22
C ILE A 122 11.52 5.17 14.59
N PRO A 123 11.77 5.40 15.89
CA PRO A 123 11.20 4.71 17.06
C PRO A 123 9.94 5.34 17.69
N ALA A 124 9.36 6.37 17.07
CA ALA A 124 8.10 6.94 17.55
C ALA A 124 6.95 5.93 17.38
N PRO A 125 5.95 5.92 18.28
CA PRO A 125 4.84 4.98 18.20
C PRO A 125 3.93 5.27 17.02
N LEU A 126 3.29 4.20 16.51
CA LEU A 126 2.20 4.26 15.55
C LEU A 126 1.13 5.29 15.90
N VAL A 127 0.69 6.05 14.88
CA VAL A 127 -0.41 7.00 14.96
C VAL A 127 -1.55 6.54 14.07
N ARG A 128 -2.73 6.30 14.66
CA ARG A 128 -3.97 6.05 13.91
C ARG A 128 -4.49 7.35 13.31
N THR A 129 -4.99 7.27 12.09
CA THR A 129 -5.62 8.38 11.39
C THR A 129 -7.14 8.37 11.59
N THR A 130 -7.82 9.43 11.16
CA THR A 130 -9.28 9.49 11.10
C THR A 130 -9.86 8.97 9.77
N LEU A 131 -9.03 8.45 8.87
CA LEU A 131 -9.48 7.93 7.57
C LEU A 131 -10.27 6.62 7.79
N PRO A 132 -11.55 6.56 7.38
CA PRO A 132 -12.30 5.32 7.45
C PRO A 132 -11.76 4.30 6.44
N VAL A 133 -11.58 3.07 6.90
CA VAL A 133 -11.20 1.90 6.08
C VAL A 133 -12.04 0.69 6.48
N ARG A 134 -12.46 -0.09 5.50
CA ARG A 134 -13.32 -1.28 5.68
C ARG A 134 -12.90 -2.39 4.73
N PRO A 135 -13.25 -3.66 5.02
CA PRO A 135 -13.07 -4.76 4.07
C PRO A 135 -13.62 -4.43 2.68
N GLY A 136 -12.84 -4.72 1.65
CA GLY A 136 -13.19 -4.44 0.26
C GLY A 136 -12.82 -3.04 -0.23
N ASP A 137 -12.41 -2.12 0.66
CA ASP A 137 -11.98 -0.79 0.24
C ASP A 137 -10.69 -0.82 -0.57
N ARG A 138 -10.55 0.10 -1.54
CA ARG A 138 -9.30 0.27 -2.30
C ARG A 138 -8.45 1.35 -1.66
N VAL A 139 -7.44 0.93 -0.90
CA VAL A 139 -6.50 1.85 -0.25
C VAL A 139 -5.28 2.06 -1.14
N ALA A 140 -4.83 3.31 -1.24
CA ALA A 140 -3.56 3.69 -1.85
C ALA A 140 -2.71 4.42 -0.80
N VAL A 141 -1.44 4.03 -0.70
CA VAL A 141 -0.46 4.66 0.19
C VAL A 141 0.72 5.13 -0.63
N LYS A 142 1.24 6.31 -0.30
CA LYS A 142 2.48 6.86 -0.85
C LYS A 142 3.29 7.50 0.27
N ILE A 143 4.58 7.18 0.29
CA ILE A 143 5.57 7.87 1.10
C ILE A 143 6.58 8.46 0.12
N SER A 144 6.91 9.73 0.28
CA SER A 144 7.93 10.39 -0.54
C SER A 144 8.65 11.49 0.22
N GLU A 145 9.96 11.55 0.04
CA GLU A 145 10.78 12.66 0.48
C GLU A 145 10.51 13.88 -0.43
N ASP A 146 10.41 15.05 0.19
CA ASP A 146 10.28 16.33 -0.50
C ASP A 146 11.65 16.79 -1.04
N ARG A 147 11.70 17.96 -1.67
CA ARG A 147 12.93 18.57 -2.19
C ARG A 147 13.93 18.95 -1.10
N LEU A 148 13.46 19.12 0.13
CA LEU A 148 14.31 19.28 1.30
C LEU A 148 14.59 17.89 1.86
N ALA A 149 15.87 17.56 1.99
CA ALA A 149 16.29 16.29 2.56
C ALA A 149 15.69 16.09 3.97
N GLU A 150 15.30 14.86 4.25
CA GLU A 150 14.67 14.40 5.48
C GLU A 150 13.29 15.00 5.80
N ILE A 151 12.68 15.71 4.84
CA ILE A 151 11.28 16.12 4.92
C ILE A 151 10.43 15.11 4.16
N TRP A 152 9.65 14.31 4.87
CA TRP A 152 8.84 13.25 4.28
C TRP A 152 7.35 13.58 4.29
N THR A 153 6.65 13.19 3.23
CA THR A 153 5.20 13.25 3.12
C THR A 153 4.62 11.83 3.07
N ILE A 154 3.61 11.58 3.88
CA ILE A 154 2.81 10.35 3.89
C ILE A 154 1.40 10.66 3.41
N GLU A 155 0.95 9.98 2.36
CA GLU A 155 -0.42 10.04 1.86
C GLU A 155 -1.07 8.66 2.02
N ILE A 156 -2.24 8.62 2.65
CA ILE A 156 -3.11 7.44 2.72
C ILE A 156 -4.48 7.87 2.17
N ALA A 157 -4.94 7.20 1.13
CA ALA A 157 -6.21 7.51 0.47
C ALA A 157 -7.06 6.25 0.35
N ASN A 158 -8.32 6.35 0.77
CA ASN A 158 -9.35 5.39 0.42
C ASN A 158 -10.01 5.85 -0.88
N ARG A 159 -9.97 5.02 -1.93
CA ARG A 159 -10.43 5.33 -3.29
C ARG A 159 -11.72 4.60 -3.68
N SER A 160 -12.41 4.03 -2.70
CA SER A 160 -13.74 3.43 -2.88
C SER A 160 -14.86 4.45 -2.90
#